data_AF-A0A5B8ISJ1-F1
#
_entry.id   AF-A0A5B8ISJ1-F1
#
_cell.length_a   1.000
_cell.length_b   1.000
_cell.length_c   1.000
_cell.angle_alpha   90.00
_cell.angle_beta   90.00
_cell.angle_gamma   90.00
#
_symmetry.space_group_name_H-M   'P 1'
#
loop_
_entity.id
_entity.type
_entity.pdbx_description
1 polymer ?
#
loop_
_entity_poly.entity_id
_entity_poly.type
_entity_poly.pdbx_seq_one_letter_code
_entity_poly.pdbx_strand_id
1 'polypeptide(L)'
;MTMAATSVVSLTGFILPESASLRRDHVRSEDRRTEHYLERFDSTTLFYDCVYLQDEGAYVFTAPRFLNLWKPFTEGLKIDGQAPRRFNRRTWLRCEQVTVPSARGELTLDLEGKTYALASRTGTADAFAGLNCLLAVNKNNKLNWIRDWADYYVREHGLQAVALFDNGSTDYTPEDIVETLSGVSGLSAVQIHSAPFPYGPTDRGARFDVSPRFFQSAMLNIARRDALSAARAVLSVDIDEIVRKHGDASVFDLAARHPLGMVTVHGSWVYPPADVDGPVDQGVHVYRRVPDRKCNRKWCMTPDGLMSRFGWAVHQIGGVAQNLFTNTSKVSLLHCKGTSTGWKKKRFDMPEKIKKDPDLVDFMAKNFPLAEGTE
;
A
#
# COMPACT_ATOMS: atom_id res chain seq x y z
N MET A 1 22.29 16.65 -12.48
CA MET A 1 21.11 15.94 -11.96
C MET A 1 21.29 15.81 -10.46
N THR A 2 20.34 16.31 -9.66
CA THR A 2 20.34 16.06 -8.22
C THR A 2 19.94 14.61 -8.01
N MET A 3 20.73 13.84 -7.27
CA MET A 3 20.34 12.46 -6.94
C MET A 3 19.07 12.47 -6.08
N ALA A 4 18.19 11.49 -6.30
CA ALA A 4 16.99 11.31 -5.49
C ALA A 4 17.38 11.06 -4.02
N ALA A 5 16.60 11.59 -3.08
CA ALA A 5 16.69 11.19 -1.69
C ALA A 5 16.16 9.75 -1.53
N THR A 6 17.04 8.81 -1.21
CA THR A 6 16.71 7.38 -1.18
C THR A 6 16.82 6.82 0.24
N SER A 7 15.86 5.98 0.65
CA SER A 7 15.98 5.24 1.91
C SER A 7 15.31 3.87 1.88
N VAL A 8 15.89 2.94 2.64
CA VAL A 8 15.20 1.73 3.08
C VAL A 8 14.83 1.91 4.55
N VAL A 9 13.56 1.70 4.88
CA VAL A 9 13.02 1.84 6.23
C VAL A 9 12.52 0.47 6.69
N SER A 10 13.22 -0.13 7.65
CA SER A 10 12.70 -1.28 8.37
C SER A 10 11.63 -0.83 9.34
N LEU A 11 10.43 -1.40 9.24
CA LEU A 11 9.35 -1.09 10.18
C LEU A 11 9.71 -1.61 11.58
N THR A 12 9.46 -0.82 12.61
CA THR A 12 9.88 -1.12 13.99
C THR A 12 8.80 -1.83 14.80
N GLY A 13 8.01 -2.68 14.13
CA GLY A 13 6.90 -3.40 14.75
C GLY A 13 7.32 -4.36 15.87
N PHE A 14 6.39 -4.65 16.77
CA PHE A 14 6.58 -5.64 17.82
C PHE A 14 5.78 -6.90 17.52
N ILE A 15 6.47 -8.03 17.40
CA ILE A 15 5.88 -9.36 17.26
C ILE A 15 5.90 -10.02 18.64
N LEU A 16 4.74 -10.50 19.08
CA LEU A 16 4.62 -11.25 20.32
C LEU A 16 5.56 -12.47 20.27
N PRO A 17 6.41 -12.67 21.30
CA PRO A 17 7.31 -13.80 21.34
C PRO A 17 6.57 -15.13 21.24
N GLU A 18 7.19 -16.14 20.64
CA GLU A 18 6.61 -17.49 20.57
C GLU A 18 6.25 -18.03 21.96
N SER A 19 7.05 -17.72 22.98
CA SER A 19 6.82 -18.11 24.37
C SER A 19 5.64 -17.41 25.05
N ALA A 20 5.11 -16.32 24.48
CA ALA A 20 4.00 -15.60 25.09
C ALA A 20 2.72 -16.43 24.98
N SER A 21 1.89 -16.46 26.03
CA SER A 21 0.59 -17.14 25.97
C SER A 21 -0.46 -16.27 25.26
N LEU A 22 -0.30 -14.96 25.35
CA LEU A 22 -1.13 -13.97 24.71
C LEU A 22 -1.05 -14.05 23.18
N ARG A 23 -2.20 -14.20 22.51
CA ARG A 23 -2.37 -14.14 21.06
C ARG A 23 -3.60 -13.33 20.72
N ARG A 24 -3.64 -12.77 19.51
CA ARG A 24 -4.83 -12.05 19.03
C ARG A 24 -6.01 -12.98 18.83
N ASP A 25 -7.16 -12.56 19.33
CA ASP A 25 -8.43 -13.24 19.09
C ASP A 25 -8.76 -13.31 17.60
N HIS A 26 -9.25 -14.46 17.16
CA HIS A 26 -9.69 -14.63 15.79
C HIS A 26 -10.93 -13.77 15.50
N VAL A 27 -10.97 -13.18 14.30
CA VAL A 27 -12.13 -12.42 13.80
C VAL A 27 -13.17 -13.31 13.12
N ARG A 28 -13.01 -14.63 13.23
CA ARG A 28 -13.88 -15.66 12.65
C ARG A 28 -14.30 -16.64 13.74
N SER A 29 -15.56 -17.07 13.65
CA SER A 29 -16.09 -18.21 14.38
C SER A 29 -15.30 -19.47 13.99
N GLU A 30 -15.25 -20.46 14.89
CA GLU A 30 -14.42 -21.66 14.75
C GLU A 30 -14.71 -22.43 13.46
N ASP A 31 -15.97 -22.56 13.08
CA ASP A 31 -16.42 -23.21 11.84
C ASP A 31 -15.89 -22.53 10.55
N ARG A 32 -15.49 -21.26 10.63
CA ARG A 32 -14.91 -20.51 9.50
C ARG A 32 -13.38 -20.44 9.54
N ARG A 33 -12.72 -21.04 10.53
CA ARG A 33 -11.25 -21.05 10.67
C ARG A 33 -10.65 -22.20 9.87
N THR A 34 -10.73 -22.11 8.54
CA THR A 34 -10.04 -23.05 7.64
C THR A 34 -8.53 -23.08 7.89
N GLU A 35 -7.83 -24.14 7.47
CA GLU A 35 -6.37 -24.23 7.51
C GLU A 35 -5.69 -23.00 6.88
N HIS A 36 -6.11 -22.63 5.67
CA HIS A 36 -5.65 -21.41 4.98
C HIS A 36 -5.86 -20.12 5.79
N TYR A 37 -6.93 -20.06 6.59
CA TYR A 37 -7.17 -18.94 7.49
C TYR A 37 -6.17 -18.94 8.65
N LEU A 38 -6.02 -20.08 9.34
CA LEU A 38 -5.16 -20.21 10.51
C LEU A 38 -3.68 -19.95 10.18
N GLU A 39 -3.19 -20.50 9.08
CA GLU A 39 -1.80 -20.31 8.60
C GLU A 39 -1.44 -18.85 8.33
N ARG A 40 -2.41 -18.06 7.88
CA ARG A 40 -2.17 -16.69 7.39
C ARG A 40 -2.70 -15.62 8.33
N PHE A 41 -3.49 -15.99 9.33
CA PHE A 41 -4.02 -15.06 10.29
C PHE A 41 -2.89 -14.49 11.14
N ASP A 42 -2.80 -13.17 11.19
CA ASP A 42 -1.81 -12.48 12.00
C ASP A 42 -2.23 -12.52 13.48
N SER A 43 -1.82 -13.58 14.18
CA SER A 43 -2.11 -13.78 15.60
C SER A 43 -1.04 -13.19 16.53
N THR A 44 0.13 -12.84 15.99
CA THR A 44 1.35 -12.54 16.75
C THR A 44 1.79 -11.08 16.67
N THR A 45 1.51 -10.35 15.58
CA THR A 45 2.00 -8.96 15.48
C THR A 45 1.20 -8.06 16.41
N LEU A 46 1.80 -7.40 17.41
CA LEU A 46 1.08 -6.45 18.27
C LEU A 46 0.85 -5.12 17.55
N PHE A 47 1.91 -4.57 16.95
CA PHE A 47 1.85 -3.43 16.06
C PHE A 47 2.90 -3.58 14.94
N TYR A 48 2.62 -3.03 13.77
CA TYR A 48 3.48 -3.12 12.59
C TYR A 48 4.62 -2.11 12.61
N ASP A 49 4.40 -0.94 13.19
CA ASP A 49 5.37 0.15 13.20
C ASP A 49 5.10 1.15 14.33
N CYS A 50 6.17 1.79 14.82
CA CYS A 50 6.12 2.90 15.77
C CYS A 50 7.01 4.04 15.24
N VAL A 51 6.37 5.15 14.84
CA VAL A 51 7.08 6.35 14.37
C VAL A 51 6.92 7.48 15.39
N TYR A 52 8.00 8.18 15.69
CA TYR A 52 7.97 9.45 16.41
C TYR A 52 7.81 10.60 15.41
N LEU A 53 6.69 11.31 15.48
CA LEU A 53 6.40 12.48 14.66
C LEU A 53 6.79 13.72 15.45
N GLN A 54 7.93 14.31 15.08
CA GLN A 54 8.53 15.45 15.77
C GLN A 54 7.55 16.64 15.87
N ASP A 55 6.88 16.97 14.77
CA ASP A 55 5.95 18.10 14.70
C ASP A 55 4.68 17.91 15.54
N GLU A 56 4.29 16.65 15.78
CA GLU A 56 3.15 16.33 16.66
C GLU A 56 3.58 16.12 18.13
N GLY A 57 4.89 16.01 18.40
CA GLY A 57 5.40 15.62 19.71
C GLY A 57 4.77 14.31 20.21
N ALA A 58 4.69 13.30 19.33
CA ALA A 58 3.93 12.09 19.61
C ALA A 58 4.49 10.83 18.93
N TYR A 59 4.29 9.69 19.59
CA TYR A 59 4.44 8.37 18.98
C TYR A 59 3.17 7.97 18.26
N VAL A 60 3.29 7.42 17.06
CA VAL A 60 2.18 6.84 16.30
C VAL A 60 2.46 5.36 16.07
N PHE A 61 1.66 4.53 16.74
CA PHE A 61 1.65 3.09 16.54
C PHE A 61 0.63 2.76 15.46
N THR A 62 1.03 2.04 14.41
CA THR A 62 0.08 1.45 13.46
C THR A 62 0.03 -0.05 13.66
N ALA A 63 -1.16 -0.58 13.91
CA ALA A 63 -1.35 -1.95 14.34
C ALA A 63 -2.43 -2.68 13.53
N PRO A 64 -2.46 -4.02 13.57
CA PRO A 64 -3.69 -4.76 13.32
C PRO A 64 -4.83 -4.28 14.22
N ARG A 65 -6.02 -4.85 14.04
CA ARG A 65 -7.06 -4.71 15.07
C ARG A 65 -6.50 -5.25 16.39
N PHE A 66 -6.47 -4.41 17.42
CA PHE A 66 -5.90 -4.81 18.71
C PHE A 66 -6.73 -5.92 19.35
N LEU A 67 -8.07 -5.85 19.23
CA LEU A 67 -9.00 -6.81 19.85
C LEU A 67 -8.66 -6.98 21.35
N ASN A 68 -8.46 -8.20 21.81
CA ASN A 68 -8.02 -8.53 23.18
C ASN A 68 -6.64 -7.96 23.55
N LEU A 69 -5.79 -7.63 22.58
CA LEU A 69 -4.45 -7.08 22.82
C LEU A 69 -4.46 -5.58 23.18
N TRP A 70 -5.60 -4.90 23.10
CA TRP A 70 -5.69 -3.47 23.41
C TRP A 70 -5.31 -3.18 24.86
N LYS A 71 -5.90 -3.91 25.79
CA LYS A 71 -5.70 -3.71 27.22
C LYS A 71 -4.24 -4.00 27.63
N PRO A 72 -3.65 -5.16 27.27
CA PRO A 72 -2.23 -5.42 27.52
C PRO A 72 -1.30 -4.35 26.94
N PHE A 73 -1.59 -3.85 25.73
CA PHE A 73 -0.80 -2.77 25.13
C PHE A 73 -0.86 -1.48 25.96
N THR A 74 -2.05 -1.02 26.35
CA THR A 74 -2.20 0.23 27.09
C THR A 74 -1.71 0.17 28.53
N GLU A 75 -1.84 -0.99 29.19
CA GLU A 75 -1.38 -1.18 30.57
C GLU A 75 0.13 -1.43 30.64
N GLY A 76 0.70 -2.03 29.59
CA GLY A 76 2.12 -2.37 29.53
C GLY A 76 3.02 -1.29 28.96
N LEU A 77 2.52 -0.42 28.06
CA LEU A 77 3.35 0.60 27.42
C LEU A 77 3.85 1.63 28.43
N LYS A 78 5.15 1.93 28.37
CA LYS A 78 5.80 2.97 29.17
C LYS A 78 6.71 3.84 28.31
N ILE A 79 6.87 5.09 28.73
CA ILE A 79 7.80 6.08 28.19
C ILE A 79 8.63 6.59 29.36
N ASP A 80 9.95 6.39 29.31
CA ASP A 80 10.87 6.68 30.43
C ASP A 80 10.39 6.06 31.76
N GLY A 81 9.92 4.81 31.67
CA GLY A 81 9.40 4.05 32.81
C GLY A 81 8.02 4.47 33.32
N GLN A 82 7.38 5.50 32.73
CA GLN A 82 6.07 6.00 33.14
C GLN A 82 4.97 5.59 32.17
N ALA A 83 3.78 5.28 32.69
CA ALA A 83 2.62 5.00 31.85
C ALA A 83 2.18 6.26 31.09
N PRO A 84 1.86 6.18 29.78
CA PRO A 84 1.35 7.31 29.03
C PRO A 84 0.04 7.84 29.60
N ARG A 85 -0.11 9.16 29.65
CA ARG A 85 -1.31 9.81 30.18
C ARG A 85 -2.52 9.68 29.27
N ARG A 86 -2.30 9.47 27.97
CA ARG A 86 -3.35 9.51 26.96
C ARG A 86 -3.02 8.63 25.75
N PHE A 87 -4.05 7.95 25.26
CA PHE A 87 -4.02 7.21 24.02
C PHE A 87 -5.12 7.71 23.08
N ASN A 88 -4.74 8.27 21.93
CA ASN A 88 -5.68 8.67 20.88
C ASN A 88 -5.82 7.54 19.88
N ARG A 89 -6.79 6.66 20.12
CA ARG A 89 -7.05 5.47 19.28
C ARG A 89 -8.00 5.80 18.14
N ARG A 90 -7.63 5.40 16.93
CA ARG A 90 -8.48 5.39 15.73
C ARG A 90 -8.59 3.97 15.20
N THR A 91 -9.82 3.54 14.98
CA THR A 91 -10.12 2.16 14.58
C THR A 91 -10.77 2.14 13.20
N TRP A 92 -10.17 1.39 12.27
CA TRP A 92 -10.73 1.12 10.96
C TRP A 92 -11.09 -0.37 10.81
N LEU A 93 -11.62 -0.75 9.65
CA LEU A 93 -12.07 -2.12 9.40
C LEU A 93 -10.95 -3.17 9.56
N ARG A 94 -9.70 -2.82 9.21
CA ARG A 94 -8.56 -3.74 9.11
C ARG A 94 -7.38 -3.36 9.99
N CYS A 95 -7.26 -2.11 10.41
CA CYS A 95 -6.11 -1.65 11.19
C CYS A 95 -6.54 -0.59 12.20
N GLU A 96 -5.62 -0.26 13.10
CA GLU A 96 -5.79 0.78 14.09
C GLU A 96 -4.55 1.66 14.13
N GLN A 97 -4.74 2.93 14.48
CA GLN A 97 -3.64 3.83 14.82
C GLN A 97 -3.84 4.39 16.21
N VAL A 98 -2.75 4.43 16.97
CA VAL A 98 -2.75 4.95 18.33
C VAL A 98 -1.69 6.04 18.40
N THR A 99 -2.14 7.28 18.59
CA THR A 99 -1.23 8.40 18.83
C THR A 99 -1.07 8.59 20.33
N VAL A 100 0.17 8.60 20.81
CA VAL A 100 0.54 8.78 22.21
C VAL A 100 1.35 10.08 22.32
N PRO A 101 0.73 11.20 22.72
CA PRO A 101 1.43 12.47 22.90
C PRO A 101 2.45 12.36 24.04
N SER A 102 3.72 12.59 23.72
CA SER A 102 4.83 12.56 24.68
C SER A 102 6.09 13.13 24.03
N ALA A 103 6.96 13.71 24.85
CA ALA A 103 8.35 13.92 24.44
C ALA A 103 8.99 12.57 24.07
N ARG A 104 10.00 12.62 23.21
CA ARG A 104 10.79 11.45 22.83
C ARG A 104 11.56 10.95 24.06
N GLY A 105 11.40 9.67 24.35
CA GLY A 105 12.06 8.94 25.44
C GLY A 105 12.20 7.45 25.13
N GLU A 106 12.63 6.70 26.12
CA GLU A 106 12.77 5.25 26.05
C GLU A 106 11.40 4.58 26.07
N LEU A 107 11.07 3.81 25.03
CA LEU A 107 9.83 3.05 24.98
C LEU A 107 10.06 1.64 25.53
N THR A 108 9.25 1.24 26.50
CA THR A 108 9.20 -0.14 26.97
C THR A 108 7.77 -0.66 27.02
N LEU A 109 7.62 -1.98 26.99
CA LEU A 109 6.35 -2.67 27.03
C LEU A 109 6.42 -3.82 28.01
N ASP A 110 5.62 -3.75 29.07
CA ASP A 110 5.45 -4.85 30.01
C ASP A 110 4.34 -5.79 29.54
N LEU A 111 4.69 -7.05 29.24
CA LEU A 111 3.74 -8.09 28.86
C LEU A 111 4.08 -9.39 29.58
N GLU A 112 3.06 -9.99 30.21
CA GLU A 112 3.17 -11.28 30.91
C GLU A 112 4.36 -11.35 31.90
N GLY A 113 4.59 -10.26 32.64
CA GLY A 113 5.65 -10.16 33.65
C GLY A 113 7.06 -9.95 33.08
N LYS A 114 7.20 -9.70 31.77
CA LYS A 114 8.47 -9.36 31.12
C LYS A 114 8.42 -7.96 30.53
N THR A 115 9.53 -7.24 30.61
CA THR A 115 9.71 -5.92 30.01
C THR A 115 10.48 -6.06 28.69
N TYR A 116 9.93 -5.47 27.63
CA TYR A 116 10.54 -5.43 26.30
C TYR A 116 10.90 -3.99 25.95
N ALA A 117 12.11 -3.75 25.46
CA ALA A 117 12.46 -2.48 24.81
C ALA A 117 11.76 -2.41 23.45
N LEU A 118 11.15 -1.26 23.15
CA LEU A 118 10.53 -1.00 21.85
C LEU A 118 11.36 0.01 21.05
N ALA A 119 11.52 -0.26 19.76
CA ALA A 119 12.12 0.68 18.84
C ALA A 119 11.07 1.66 18.29
N SER A 120 11.48 2.92 18.11
CA SER A 120 10.74 3.90 17.32
C SER A 120 11.67 4.56 16.31
N ARG A 121 11.17 4.71 15.09
CA ARG A 121 11.88 5.44 14.02
C ARG A 121 11.44 6.90 13.99
N THR A 122 12.26 7.74 13.36
CA THR A 122 11.90 9.14 13.10
C THR A 122 11.05 9.22 11.83
N GLY A 123 10.13 10.19 11.79
CA GLY A 123 9.37 10.48 10.57
C GLY A 123 10.24 10.93 9.39
N THR A 124 9.71 10.78 8.19
CA THR A 124 10.42 10.95 6.89
C THR A 124 9.67 11.87 5.91
N ALA A 125 8.67 12.60 6.40
CA ALA A 125 7.76 13.41 5.57
C ALA A 125 8.48 14.48 4.73
N ASP A 126 9.57 15.06 5.23
CA ASP A 126 10.28 16.17 4.58
C ASP A 126 10.77 15.81 3.16
N ALA A 127 11.23 14.57 2.96
CA ALA A 127 11.72 14.11 1.65
C ALA A 127 10.62 14.07 0.58
N PHE A 128 9.35 14.07 0.99
CA PHE A 128 8.18 13.98 0.10
C PHE A 128 7.35 15.26 0.07
N ALA A 129 7.74 16.29 0.83
CA ALA A 129 6.97 17.51 0.98
C ALA A 129 6.69 18.17 -0.38
N GLY A 130 5.41 18.40 -0.69
CA GLY A 130 4.96 19.02 -1.93
C GLY A 130 5.14 18.18 -3.20
N LEU A 131 5.54 16.91 -3.10
CA LEU A 131 5.77 16.05 -4.26
C LEU A 131 4.51 15.31 -4.71
N ASN A 132 4.45 14.97 -6.00
CA ASN A 132 3.52 13.96 -6.52
C ASN A 132 4.08 12.57 -6.24
N CYS A 133 3.34 11.73 -5.53
CA CYS A 133 3.86 10.48 -4.98
C CYS A 133 3.06 9.25 -5.41
N LEU A 134 3.74 8.14 -5.72
CA LEU A 134 3.11 6.82 -5.79
C LEU A 134 3.20 6.09 -4.45
N LEU A 135 2.15 5.31 -4.18
CA LEU A 135 2.08 4.39 -3.05
C LEU A 135 1.63 3.01 -3.52
N ALA A 136 2.49 2.01 -3.35
CA ALA A 136 2.18 0.64 -3.75
C ALA A 136 2.76 -0.39 -2.78
N VAL A 137 2.32 -1.64 -2.96
CA VAL A 137 2.82 -2.80 -2.22
C VAL A 137 3.46 -3.75 -3.21
N ASN A 138 4.67 -4.19 -2.88
CA ASN A 138 5.46 -5.08 -3.70
C ASN A 138 5.66 -6.44 -3.00
N LYS A 139 5.69 -7.49 -3.82
CA LYS A 139 6.23 -8.79 -3.44
C LYS A 139 6.67 -9.52 -4.70
N ASN A 140 7.98 -9.64 -4.90
CA ASN A 140 8.61 -10.35 -6.02
C ASN A 140 8.20 -9.87 -7.42
N ASN A 141 7.69 -8.65 -7.60
CA ASN A 141 7.51 -8.14 -8.97
C ASN A 141 8.88 -7.97 -9.61
N LYS A 142 9.04 -8.26 -10.91
CA LYS A 142 10.33 -8.09 -11.58
C LYS A 142 10.79 -6.63 -11.48
N LEU A 143 12.08 -6.40 -11.26
CA LEU A 143 12.62 -5.04 -11.10
C LEU A 143 12.39 -4.17 -12.34
N ASN A 144 12.45 -4.75 -13.54
CA ASN A 144 12.12 -4.01 -14.76
C ASN A 144 10.67 -3.51 -14.76
N TRP A 145 9.71 -4.31 -14.30
CA TRP A 145 8.31 -3.88 -14.19
C TRP A 145 8.12 -2.71 -13.24
N ILE A 146 8.90 -2.67 -12.16
CA ILE A 146 8.88 -1.55 -11.19
C ILE A 146 9.45 -0.28 -11.83
N ARG A 147 10.56 -0.41 -12.56
CA ARG A 147 11.18 0.71 -13.30
C ARG A 147 10.25 1.26 -14.39
N ASP A 148 9.70 0.41 -15.25
CA ASP A 148 8.87 0.82 -16.38
C ASP A 148 7.56 1.45 -15.89
N TRP A 149 7.00 0.90 -14.82
CA TRP A 149 5.88 1.50 -14.09
C TRP A 149 6.22 2.91 -13.61
N ALA A 150 7.34 3.10 -12.91
CA ALA A 150 7.73 4.42 -12.41
C ALA A 150 8.03 5.41 -13.54
N ASP A 151 8.76 5.00 -14.59
CA ASP A 151 9.07 5.84 -15.76
C ASP A 151 7.80 6.36 -16.43
N TYR A 152 6.83 5.46 -16.66
CA TYR A 152 5.52 5.85 -17.21
C TYR A 152 4.87 6.96 -16.40
N TYR A 153 4.81 6.80 -15.07
CA TYR A 153 4.17 7.80 -14.21
C TYR A 153 4.98 9.10 -14.11
N VAL A 154 6.30 9.07 -14.26
CA VAL A 154 7.12 10.29 -14.39
C VAL A 154 6.74 11.03 -15.67
N ARG A 155 6.82 10.38 -16.83
CA ARG A 155 6.56 11.03 -18.13
C ARG A 155 5.13 11.51 -18.28
N GLU A 156 4.16 10.65 -17.96
CA GLU A 156 2.74 10.90 -18.31
C GLU A 156 2.00 11.64 -17.19
N HIS A 157 2.44 11.51 -15.94
CA HIS A 157 1.76 12.08 -14.78
C HIS A 157 2.59 13.07 -13.96
N GLY A 158 3.90 13.22 -14.22
CA GLY A 158 4.76 14.09 -13.43
C GLY A 158 4.96 13.55 -12.01
N LEU A 159 5.11 12.23 -11.89
CA LEU A 159 5.57 11.59 -10.66
C LEU A 159 6.92 12.14 -10.23
N GLN A 160 7.09 12.35 -8.93
CA GLN A 160 8.34 12.83 -8.35
C GLN A 160 8.85 11.94 -7.21
N ALA A 161 8.00 11.12 -6.59
CA ALA A 161 8.46 10.26 -5.50
C ALA A 161 7.71 8.93 -5.38
N VAL A 162 8.38 7.90 -4.86
CA VAL A 162 7.78 6.58 -4.65
C VAL A 162 7.94 6.17 -3.20
N ALA A 163 6.83 5.85 -2.54
CA ALA A 163 6.82 5.11 -1.27
C ALA A 163 6.28 3.70 -1.54
N LEU A 164 7.15 2.69 -1.40
CA LEU A 164 6.80 1.29 -1.66
C LEU A 164 6.87 0.49 -0.36
N PHE A 165 5.96 -0.45 -0.15
CA PHE A 165 6.08 -1.45 0.91
C PHE A 165 6.49 -2.77 0.31
N ASP A 166 7.69 -3.24 0.63
CA ASP A 166 8.13 -4.57 0.27
C ASP A 166 7.65 -5.60 1.31
N ASN A 167 6.70 -6.46 0.91
CA ASN A 167 6.09 -7.44 1.81
C ASN A 167 6.89 -8.75 1.88
N GLY A 168 8.19 -8.63 2.14
CA GLY A 168 9.12 -9.74 2.21
C GLY A 168 9.30 -10.39 0.86
N SER A 169 9.83 -9.63 -0.11
CA SER A 169 10.36 -10.20 -1.34
C SER A 169 11.56 -11.11 -1.04
N THR A 170 11.73 -12.13 -1.86
CA THR A 170 12.77 -13.16 -1.75
C THR A 170 13.70 -13.18 -2.95
N ASP A 171 13.29 -12.57 -4.06
CA ASP A 171 14.00 -12.64 -5.34
C ASP A 171 15.09 -11.56 -5.45
N TYR A 172 15.02 -10.55 -4.57
CA TYR A 172 15.92 -9.41 -4.47
C TYR A 172 15.74 -8.74 -3.10
N THR A 173 16.61 -7.78 -2.79
CA THR A 173 16.59 -6.97 -1.56
C THR A 173 15.80 -5.67 -1.75
N PRO A 174 15.32 -5.03 -0.67
CA PRO A 174 14.78 -3.67 -0.73
C PRO A 174 15.75 -2.65 -1.38
N GLU A 175 17.05 -2.84 -1.20
CA GLU A 175 18.11 -2.02 -1.78
C GLU A 175 18.14 -2.11 -3.31
N ASP A 176 17.93 -3.31 -3.89
CA ASP A 176 17.84 -3.49 -5.34
C ASP A 176 16.64 -2.72 -5.93
N ILE A 177 15.55 -2.60 -5.18
CA ILE A 177 14.39 -1.78 -5.57
C ILE A 177 14.74 -0.29 -5.52
N VAL A 178 15.46 0.15 -4.48
CA VAL A 178 15.97 1.53 -4.39
C VAL A 178 16.86 1.84 -5.59
N GLU A 179 17.83 1.00 -5.90
CA GLU A 179 18.74 1.18 -7.04
C GLU A 179 17.95 1.27 -8.36
N THR A 180 17.02 0.33 -8.56
CA THR A 180 16.12 0.28 -9.72
C THR A 180 15.35 1.58 -9.93
N LEU A 181 14.74 2.11 -8.86
CA LEU A 181 13.95 3.34 -8.92
C LEU A 181 14.84 4.60 -9.00
N SER A 182 16.00 4.59 -8.36
CA SER A 182 16.95 5.72 -8.39
C SER A 182 17.51 5.96 -9.79
N GLY A 183 17.54 4.93 -10.63
CA GLY A 183 17.87 5.04 -12.06
C GLY A 183 16.79 5.71 -12.91
N VAL A 184 15.58 5.94 -12.39
CA VAL A 184 14.48 6.58 -13.13
C VAL A 184 14.63 8.10 -13.07
N SER A 185 14.95 8.71 -14.21
CA SER A 185 15.09 10.17 -14.33
C SER A 185 13.78 10.87 -14.03
N GLY A 186 13.79 11.82 -13.08
CA GLY A 186 12.62 12.62 -12.67
C GLY A 186 12.11 12.31 -11.26
N LEU A 187 12.55 11.20 -10.66
CA LEU A 187 12.32 10.96 -9.24
C LEU A 187 13.26 11.81 -8.38
N SER A 188 12.69 12.44 -7.36
CA SER A 188 13.37 13.24 -6.33
C SER A 188 13.43 12.52 -4.99
N ALA A 189 12.55 11.56 -4.72
CA ALA A 189 12.58 10.76 -3.50
C ALA A 189 12.08 9.32 -3.71
N VAL A 190 12.74 8.36 -3.07
CA VAL A 190 12.36 6.94 -3.07
C VAL A 190 12.50 6.39 -1.65
N GLN A 191 11.43 5.80 -1.12
CA GLN A 191 11.45 5.12 0.17
C GLN A 191 10.84 3.73 0.07
N ILE A 192 11.62 2.72 0.44
CA ILE A 192 11.19 1.33 0.48
C ILE A 192 11.02 0.92 1.94
N HIS A 193 9.80 0.61 2.35
CA HIS A 193 9.51 0.06 3.66
C HIS A 193 9.66 -1.46 3.61
N SER A 194 10.65 -1.99 4.32
CA SER A 194 10.76 -3.44 4.52
C SER A 194 9.72 -3.88 5.54
N ALA A 195 8.74 -4.66 5.10
CA ALA A 195 7.56 -5.01 5.89
C ALA A 195 7.17 -6.49 5.76
N PRO A 196 7.99 -7.42 6.29
CA PRO A 196 7.79 -8.87 6.20
C PRO A 196 6.71 -9.37 7.18
N PHE A 197 5.57 -8.68 7.26
CA PHE A 197 4.46 -9.04 8.12
C PHE A 197 3.42 -9.91 7.40
N PRO A 198 2.66 -10.75 8.13
CA PRO A 198 1.56 -11.50 7.54
C PRO A 198 0.53 -10.59 6.88
N TYR A 199 0.33 -10.76 5.57
CA TYR A 199 -0.64 -9.97 4.83
C TYR A 199 -2.10 -10.27 5.25
N GLY A 200 -2.34 -11.49 5.75
CA GLY A 200 -3.64 -12.00 6.18
C GLY A 200 -4.33 -12.92 5.16
N PRO A 201 -5.26 -13.77 5.59
CA PRO A 201 -5.90 -14.75 4.73
C PRO A 201 -6.86 -14.09 3.74
N THR A 202 -6.95 -14.68 2.55
CA THR A 202 -8.09 -14.45 1.66
C THR A 202 -9.32 -15.14 2.24
N ASP A 203 -10.35 -14.36 2.53
CA ASP A 203 -11.57 -14.84 3.16
C ASP A 203 -12.80 -14.07 2.64
N ARG A 204 -13.96 -14.74 2.60
CA ARG A 204 -15.26 -14.14 2.27
C ARG A 204 -15.92 -13.66 3.57
N GLY A 205 -15.73 -12.39 3.91
CA GLY A 205 -16.42 -11.77 5.03
C GLY A 205 -17.85 -11.37 4.71
N ALA A 206 -18.72 -11.39 5.71
CA ALA A 206 -20.05 -10.78 5.65
C ALA A 206 -19.96 -9.24 5.80
N ARG A 207 -21.10 -8.55 5.60
CA ARG A 207 -21.19 -7.11 5.88
C ARG A 207 -20.88 -6.88 7.38
N PHE A 208 -20.00 -5.94 7.67
CA PHE A 208 -19.50 -5.60 9.02
C PHE A 208 -18.49 -6.57 9.66
N ASP A 209 -18.18 -7.70 9.01
CA ASP A 209 -17.08 -8.55 9.47
C ASP A 209 -15.76 -7.76 9.46
N VAL A 210 -15.05 -7.79 10.59
CA VAL A 210 -13.66 -7.35 10.64
C VAL A 210 -12.86 -8.20 9.66
N SER A 211 -12.16 -7.57 8.73
CA SER A 211 -11.40 -8.30 7.73
C SER A 211 -10.05 -8.73 8.32
N PRO A 212 -9.65 -10.01 8.19
CA PRO A 212 -8.39 -10.53 8.75
C PRO A 212 -7.14 -10.11 7.94
N ARG A 213 -7.31 -9.34 6.86
CA ARG A 213 -6.21 -8.79 6.05
C ARG A 213 -5.74 -7.48 6.66
N PHE A 214 -5.22 -7.55 7.87
CA PHE A 214 -4.95 -6.37 8.68
C PHE A 214 -3.88 -5.47 8.05
N PHE A 215 -2.79 -6.08 7.58
CA PHE A 215 -1.67 -5.36 6.99
C PHE A 215 -2.08 -4.54 5.76
N GLN A 216 -3.08 -4.99 5.00
CA GLN A 216 -3.54 -4.38 3.75
C GLN A 216 -3.81 -2.87 3.84
N SER A 217 -4.48 -2.39 4.88
CA SER A 217 -4.69 -0.95 5.09
C SER A 217 -3.68 -0.34 6.05
N ALA A 218 -3.06 -1.14 6.91
CA ALA A 218 -2.08 -0.66 7.87
C ALA A 218 -0.92 0.06 7.16
N MET A 219 -0.32 -0.55 6.14
CA MET A 219 0.78 0.05 5.39
C MET A 219 0.42 1.38 4.72
N LEU A 220 -0.79 1.49 4.16
CA LEU A 220 -1.24 2.75 3.57
C LEU A 220 -1.36 3.84 4.64
N ASN A 221 -1.79 3.48 5.85
CA ASN A 221 -1.92 4.44 6.94
C ASN A 221 -0.59 4.75 7.63
N ILE A 222 0.40 3.85 7.59
CA ILE A 222 1.80 4.16 7.94
C ILE A 222 2.29 5.30 7.05
N ALA A 223 2.24 5.12 5.73
CA ALA A 223 2.67 6.15 4.78
C ALA A 223 1.88 7.46 4.93
N ARG A 224 0.56 7.38 5.09
CA ARG A 224 -0.33 8.55 5.31
C ARG A 224 0.09 9.45 6.47
N ARG A 225 0.59 8.85 7.55
CA ARG A 225 0.95 9.56 8.78
C ARG A 225 2.41 9.95 8.83
N ASP A 226 3.20 9.53 7.86
CA ASP A 226 4.64 9.67 7.85
C ASP A 226 5.13 10.17 6.49
N ALA A 227 5.78 9.32 5.68
CA ALA A 227 6.43 9.73 4.43
C ALA A 227 5.52 10.55 3.52
N LEU A 228 4.23 10.22 3.43
CA LEU A 228 3.31 10.87 2.51
C LEU A 228 2.40 11.89 3.18
N SER A 229 2.65 12.28 4.43
CA SER A 229 1.81 13.23 5.15
C SER A 229 1.89 14.66 4.56
N ALA A 230 3.06 15.04 4.02
CA ALA A 230 3.31 16.35 3.44
C ALA A 230 3.31 16.36 1.89
N ALA A 231 2.98 15.24 1.25
CA ALA A 231 2.97 15.14 -0.22
C ALA A 231 1.91 16.08 -0.83
N ARG A 232 2.15 16.59 -2.04
CA ARG A 232 1.14 17.37 -2.77
C ARG A 232 -0.06 16.50 -3.14
N ALA A 233 0.21 15.33 -3.69
CA ALA A 233 -0.82 14.36 -4.04
C ALA A 233 -0.23 12.95 -4.09
N VAL A 234 -1.04 11.97 -3.72
CA VAL A 234 -0.67 10.56 -3.61
C VAL A 234 -1.61 9.74 -4.46
N LEU A 235 -1.06 9.00 -5.43
CA LEU A 235 -1.77 7.97 -6.18
C LEU A 235 -1.41 6.61 -5.57
N SER A 236 -2.42 5.91 -5.04
CA SER A 236 -2.27 4.49 -4.71
C SER A 236 -2.67 3.66 -5.91
N VAL A 237 -1.70 2.97 -6.50
CA VAL A 237 -1.83 2.15 -7.71
C VAL A 237 -0.83 1.00 -7.64
N ASP A 238 -1.23 -0.19 -8.04
CA ASP A 238 -0.35 -1.37 -7.99
C ASP A 238 0.61 -1.36 -9.20
N ILE A 239 1.70 -2.14 -9.16
CA ILE A 239 2.68 -2.24 -10.26
C ILE A 239 2.05 -2.84 -11.53
N ASP A 240 0.99 -3.64 -11.37
CA ASP A 240 0.19 -4.23 -12.45
C ASP A 240 -0.93 -3.31 -12.97
N GLU A 241 -0.92 -2.04 -12.58
CA GLU A 241 -1.99 -1.10 -12.88
C GLU A 241 -1.48 0.21 -13.48
N ILE A 242 -2.11 0.61 -14.59
CA ILE A 242 -1.74 1.81 -15.36
C ILE A 242 -2.93 2.76 -15.38
N VAL A 243 -2.75 3.98 -14.87
CA VAL A 243 -3.71 5.06 -15.03
C VAL A 243 -3.43 5.73 -16.39
N ARG A 244 -4.32 5.57 -17.35
CA ARG A 244 -4.26 6.24 -18.66
C ARG A 244 -4.96 7.59 -18.58
N LYS A 245 -4.33 8.64 -19.08
CA LYS A 245 -4.93 9.98 -19.21
C LYS A 245 -5.72 10.14 -20.52
N HIS A 246 -6.81 10.91 -20.45
CA HIS A 246 -7.67 11.31 -21.57
C HIS A 246 -7.64 12.84 -21.70
N GLY A 247 -6.47 13.37 -22.07
CA GLY A 247 -6.16 14.80 -22.12
C GLY A 247 -4.89 15.12 -21.34
N ASP A 248 -4.62 16.40 -21.11
CA ASP A 248 -3.30 16.84 -20.60
C ASP A 248 -3.14 16.74 -19.08
N ALA A 249 -4.24 16.80 -18.33
CA ALA A 249 -4.21 16.82 -16.88
C ALA A 249 -3.67 15.49 -16.31
N SER A 250 -2.68 15.57 -15.43
CA SER A 250 -2.23 14.41 -14.66
C SER A 250 -3.27 14.02 -13.60
N VAL A 251 -3.23 12.77 -13.15
CA VAL A 251 -4.11 12.29 -12.07
C VAL A 251 -3.88 13.04 -10.74
N PHE A 252 -2.63 13.46 -10.47
CA PHE A 252 -2.27 14.29 -9.33
C PHE A 252 -2.91 15.68 -9.40
N ASP A 253 -2.85 16.30 -10.57
CA ASP A 253 -3.50 17.58 -10.85
C ASP A 253 -5.01 17.52 -10.69
N LEU A 254 -5.62 16.43 -11.16
CA LEU A 254 -7.04 16.19 -11.01
C LEU A 254 -7.42 16.08 -9.52
N ALA A 255 -6.63 15.36 -8.71
CA ALA A 255 -6.87 15.24 -7.28
C ALA A 255 -6.69 16.59 -6.54
N ALA A 256 -5.59 17.30 -6.82
CA ALA A 256 -5.24 18.55 -6.14
C ALA A 256 -6.23 19.69 -6.44
N ARG A 257 -6.81 19.74 -7.66
CA ARG A 257 -7.83 20.73 -8.02
C ARG A 257 -9.24 20.33 -7.60
N HIS A 258 -9.47 19.08 -7.21
CA HIS A 258 -10.80 18.62 -6.83
C HIS A 258 -11.20 19.18 -5.46
N PRO A 259 -12.44 19.67 -5.26
CA PRO A 259 -12.86 20.26 -3.97
C PRO A 259 -12.74 19.33 -2.76
N LEU A 260 -12.87 18.02 -2.97
CA LEU A 260 -12.66 17.00 -1.92
C LEU A 260 -11.20 16.54 -1.77
N GLY A 261 -10.29 17.11 -2.58
CA GLY A 261 -8.89 16.75 -2.62
C GLY A 261 -8.65 15.30 -3.07
N MET A 262 -9.50 14.74 -3.93
CA MET A 262 -9.47 13.34 -4.33
C MET A 262 -10.19 13.11 -5.66
N VAL A 263 -9.64 12.19 -6.47
CA VAL A 263 -10.36 11.53 -7.57
C VAL A 263 -10.32 10.00 -7.46
N THR A 264 -11.40 9.37 -7.91
CA THR A 264 -11.52 7.92 -8.04
C THR A 264 -11.33 7.52 -9.51
N VAL A 265 -10.43 6.57 -9.75
CA VAL A 265 -10.08 6.08 -11.08
C VAL A 265 -10.71 4.71 -11.30
N HIS A 266 -11.62 4.63 -12.27
CA HIS A 266 -12.27 3.38 -12.69
C HIS A 266 -11.59 2.81 -13.92
N GLY A 267 -11.75 1.51 -14.13
CA GLY A 267 -11.26 0.90 -15.36
C GLY A 267 -11.56 -0.57 -15.45
N SER A 268 -10.76 -1.26 -16.27
CA SER A 268 -11.02 -2.62 -16.68
C SER A 268 -9.75 -3.46 -16.73
N TRP A 269 -9.94 -4.77 -16.65
CA TRP A 269 -8.88 -5.72 -16.92
C TRP A 269 -8.47 -5.67 -18.39
N VAL A 270 -7.16 -5.65 -18.60
CA VAL A 270 -6.51 -5.85 -19.91
C VAL A 270 -5.67 -7.12 -19.83
N TYR A 271 -5.50 -7.78 -20.97
CA TYR A 271 -5.03 -9.16 -21.05
C TYR A 271 -3.86 -9.28 -22.02
N PRO A 272 -2.88 -10.16 -21.73
CA PRO A 272 -1.90 -10.60 -22.72
C PRO A 272 -2.60 -11.43 -23.82
N PRO A 273 -1.88 -11.79 -24.90
CA PRO A 273 -2.32 -12.84 -25.81
C PRO A 273 -2.66 -14.14 -25.06
N ALA A 274 -3.60 -14.94 -25.59
CA ALA A 274 -4.12 -16.13 -24.89
C ALA A 274 -3.11 -17.28 -24.78
N ASP A 275 -2.09 -17.27 -25.63
CA ASP A 275 -1.00 -18.23 -25.77
C ASP A 275 0.21 -17.89 -24.89
N VAL A 276 0.20 -16.76 -24.18
CA VAL A 276 1.28 -16.37 -23.28
C VAL A 276 0.97 -16.79 -21.85
N ASP A 277 1.80 -17.68 -21.32
CA ASP A 277 1.77 -18.07 -19.91
C ASP A 277 2.46 -17.02 -19.01
N GLY A 278 1.89 -16.78 -17.83
CA GLY A 278 2.42 -15.81 -16.87
C GLY A 278 3.64 -16.32 -16.09
N PRO A 279 4.44 -15.43 -15.47
CA PRO A 279 4.27 -13.97 -15.32
C PRO A 279 4.75 -13.13 -16.52
N VAL A 280 3.98 -12.10 -16.90
CA VAL A 280 4.19 -11.28 -18.11
C VAL A 280 4.31 -9.77 -17.86
N ASP A 281 5.03 -9.09 -18.73
CA ASP A 281 5.27 -7.64 -18.71
C ASP A 281 3.99 -6.82 -18.97
N GLN A 282 3.96 -5.55 -18.53
CA GLN A 282 2.86 -4.63 -18.84
C GLN A 282 2.66 -4.47 -20.36
N GLY A 283 3.73 -4.42 -21.15
CA GLY A 283 3.69 -4.12 -22.58
C GLY A 283 2.88 -5.09 -23.45
N VAL A 284 2.70 -6.35 -23.01
CA VAL A 284 1.96 -7.36 -23.80
C VAL A 284 0.42 -7.22 -23.67
N HIS A 285 -0.09 -6.35 -22.80
CA HIS A 285 -1.51 -6.32 -22.44
C HIS A 285 -2.38 -5.55 -23.46
N VAL A 286 -2.48 -6.10 -24.66
CA VAL A 286 -3.15 -5.48 -25.82
C VAL A 286 -4.54 -6.05 -26.12
N TYR A 287 -5.10 -6.88 -25.23
CA TYR A 287 -6.41 -7.51 -25.39
C TYR A 287 -7.41 -7.09 -24.31
N ARG A 288 -8.70 -7.13 -24.66
CA ARG A 288 -9.83 -6.96 -23.73
C ARG A 288 -10.76 -8.16 -23.75
N ARG A 289 -11.38 -8.44 -22.60
CA ARG A 289 -12.47 -9.42 -22.53
C ARG A 289 -13.74 -8.90 -23.22
N VAL A 290 -14.51 -9.81 -23.82
CA VAL A 290 -15.85 -9.52 -24.38
C VAL A 290 -16.91 -10.36 -23.65
N PRO A 291 -17.85 -9.76 -22.89
CA PRO A 291 -17.95 -8.33 -22.58
C PRO A 291 -16.87 -7.86 -21.60
N ASP A 292 -16.60 -6.55 -21.63
CA ASP A 292 -15.59 -5.89 -20.79
C ASP A 292 -15.76 -6.24 -19.32
N ARG A 293 -14.63 -6.42 -18.61
CA ARG A 293 -14.63 -6.76 -17.19
C ARG A 293 -14.00 -5.63 -16.40
N LYS A 294 -14.82 -4.94 -15.61
CA LYS A 294 -14.34 -3.90 -14.68
C LYS A 294 -13.37 -4.49 -13.65
N CYS A 295 -12.34 -3.72 -13.34
CA CYS A 295 -11.41 -4.04 -12.27
C CYS A 295 -11.79 -3.27 -10.99
N ASN A 296 -11.07 -3.53 -9.91
CA ASN A 296 -11.23 -2.70 -8.72
C ASN A 296 -10.64 -1.32 -9.02
N ARG A 297 -11.35 -0.29 -8.56
CA ARG A 297 -10.93 1.11 -8.70
C ARG A 297 -9.70 1.43 -7.86
N LYS A 298 -9.03 2.51 -8.25
CA LYS A 298 -7.94 3.15 -7.52
C LYS A 298 -8.25 4.63 -7.25
N TRP A 299 -7.36 5.32 -6.57
CA TRP A 299 -7.59 6.70 -6.16
C TRP A 299 -6.30 7.51 -6.18
N CYS A 300 -6.44 8.80 -6.41
CA CYS A 300 -5.42 9.80 -6.13
C CYS A 300 -6.01 10.85 -5.19
N MET A 301 -5.25 11.28 -4.18
CA MET A 301 -5.72 12.27 -3.21
C MET A 301 -4.61 13.17 -2.68
N THR A 302 -5.01 14.32 -2.16
CA THR A 302 -4.18 15.18 -1.30
C THR A 302 -4.20 14.66 0.15
N PRO A 303 -3.05 14.50 0.82
CA PRO A 303 -2.99 14.05 2.21
C PRO A 303 -3.73 14.94 3.21
N ASP A 304 -3.78 16.26 2.97
CA ASP A 304 -4.50 17.23 3.79
C ASP A 304 -6.00 17.33 3.46
N GLY A 305 -6.45 16.63 2.41
CA GLY A 305 -7.84 16.62 2.00
C GLY A 305 -8.75 15.99 3.05
N LEU A 306 -10.01 16.44 3.08
CA LEU A 306 -11.03 15.98 4.03
C LEU A 306 -11.15 14.45 4.07
N MET A 307 -11.04 13.81 2.90
CA MET A 307 -11.17 12.36 2.77
C MET A 307 -10.04 11.59 3.47
N SER A 308 -8.82 12.13 3.50
CA SER A 308 -7.65 11.48 4.13
C SER A 308 -7.86 11.20 5.63
N ARG A 309 -8.73 11.98 6.30
CA ARG A 309 -9.05 11.84 7.73
C ARG A 309 -9.75 10.52 8.07
N PHE A 310 -10.38 9.87 7.09
CA PHE A 310 -11.07 8.59 7.27
C PHE A 310 -10.16 7.36 7.11
N GLY A 311 -8.86 7.55 6.94
CA GLY A 311 -7.88 6.48 6.78
C GLY A 311 -7.87 5.89 5.37
N TRP A 312 -6.69 5.48 4.93
CA TRP A 312 -6.50 4.96 3.56
C TRP A 312 -6.77 3.45 3.49
N ALA A 313 -7.37 3.02 2.38
CA ALA A 313 -7.52 1.61 2.04
C ALA A 313 -7.32 1.40 0.53
N VAL A 314 -6.99 0.17 0.12
CA VAL A 314 -6.48 -0.16 -1.22
C VAL A 314 -7.38 0.28 -2.39
N HIS A 315 -8.71 0.29 -2.20
CA HIS A 315 -9.65 0.66 -3.26
C HIS A 315 -10.64 1.76 -2.85
N GLN A 316 -10.74 2.06 -1.54
CA GLN A 316 -11.73 2.97 -0.99
C GLN A 316 -11.16 3.65 0.26
N ILE A 317 -11.62 4.85 0.54
CA ILE A 317 -11.33 5.59 1.76
C ILE A 317 -12.61 5.61 2.61
N GLY A 318 -12.51 5.26 3.90
CA GLY A 318 -13.53 5.61 4.89
C GLY A 318 -14.95 5.02 4.78
N GLY A 319 -15.26 4.18 3.80
CA GLY A 319 -16.52 3.42 3.75
C GLY A 319 -17.78 4.20 3.35
N VAL A 320 -17.67 5.44 2.87
CA VAL A 320 -18.83 6.27 2.46
C VAL A 320 -18.87 6.37 0.93
N ALA A 321 -20.00 6.87 0.39
CA ALA A 321 -20.33 7.12 -1.01
C ALA A 321 -19.36 8.06 -1.77
N GLN A 322 -18.06 8.04 -1.46
CA GLN A 322 -16.96 8.77 -2.09
C GLN A 322 -17.09 8.81 -3.61
N ASN A 323 -17.55 7.72 -4.22
CA ASN A 323 -17.61 7.57 -5.66
C ASN A 323 -18.66 8.51 -6.28
N LEU A 324 -19.73 8.86 -5.56
CA LEU A 324 -20.75 9.78 -6.06
C LEU A 324 -20.17 11.16 -6.38
N PHE A 325 -19.05 11.52 -5.73
CA PHE A 325 -18.49 12.87 -5.82
C PHE A 325 -17.06 12.94 -6.33
N THR A 326 -16.37 11.81 -6.50
CA THR A 326 -14.93 11.80 -6.86
C THR A 326 -14.64 11.09 -8.18
N ASN A 327 -15.65 10.50 -8.82
CA ASN A 327 -15.46 9.82 -10.11
C ASN A 327 -15.04 10.82 -11.19
N THR A 328 -14.10 10.41 -12.04
CA THR A 328 -13.68 11.19 -13.20
C THR A 328 -13.56 10.28 -14.42
N SER A 329 -13.90 10.81 -15.60
CA SER A 329 -13.67 10.17 -16.91
C SER A 329 -12.41 10.67 -17.61
N LYS A 330 -11.70 11.65 -17.02
CA LYS A 330 -10.46 12.22 -17.59
C LYS A 330 -9.26 11.27 -17.49
N VAL A 331 -9.39 10.20 -16.71
CA VAL A 331 -8.43 9.11 -16.59
C VAL A 331 -9.16 7.77 -16.51
N SER A 332 -8.52 6.69 -16.92
CA SER A 332 -9.01 5.32 -16.77
C SER A 332 -7.92 4.37 -16.27
N LEU A 333 -8.32 3.29 -15.61
CA LEU A 333 -7.42 2.26 -15.11
C LEU A 333 -7.32 1.09 -16.10
N LEU A 334 -6.11 0.66 -16.42
CA LEU A 334 -5.82 -0.59 -17.10
C LEU A 334 -5.20 -1.54 -16.08
N HIS A 335 -5.88 -2.63 -15.76
CA HIS A 335 -5.37 -3.65 -14.83
C HIS A 335 -4.76 -4.81 -15.63
N CYS A 336 -3.43 -4.87 -15.65
CA CYS A 336 -2.64 -5.85 -16.40
C CYS A 336 -2.72 -7.24 -15.77
N LYS A 337 -3.49 -8.13 -16.41
CA LYS A 337 -3.70 -9.49 -15.95
C LYS A 337 -2.46 -10.36 -16.19
N GLY A 338 -1.76 -10.70 -15.11
CA GLY A 338 -0.62 -11.64 -15.17
C GLY A 338 0.73 -10.97 -14.93
N THR A 339 0.76 -9.63 -14.81
CA THR A 339 1.90 -8.86 -14.28
C THR A 339 2.00 -9.00 -12.77
N SER A 340 2.20 -10.22 -12.27
CA SER A 340 2.46 -10.50 -10.86
C SER A 340 3.01 -11.91 -10.74
N THR A 341 3.69 -12.22 -9.64
CA THR A 341 4.13 -13.58 -9.29
C THR A 341 3.00 -14.49 -8.81
N GLY A 342 1.73 -14.09 -8.93
CA GLY A 342 0.60 -14.95 -8.58
C GLY A 342 0.40 -15.19 -7.08
N TRP A 343 1.06 -14.42 -6.21
CA TRP A 343 0.86 -14.52 -4.75
C TRP A 343 -0.58 -14.21 -4.29
N LYS A 344 -1.43 -13.70 -5.19
CA LYS A 344 -2.90 -13.64 -5.07
C LYS A 344 -3.52 -14.65 -6.06
N LYS A 345 -4.53 -15.41 -5.63
CA LYS A 345 -5.16 -16.49 -6.45
C LYS A 345 -5.68 -16.00 -7.82
N LYS A 346 -5.68 -16.90 -8.81
CA LYS A 346 -6.30 -16.74 -10.15
C LYS A 346 -5.72 -15.63 -11.01
N ARG A 347 -4.41 -15.34 -10.90
CA ARG A 347 -3.75 -14.27 -11.69
C ARG A 347 -3.49 -14.65 -13.14
N PHE A 348 -3.44 -15.94 -13.44
CA PHE A 348 -3.16 -16.48 -14.77
C PHE A 348 -4.40 -17.10 -15.45
N ASP A 349 -5.55 -17.15 -14.76
CA ASP A 349 -6.82 -17.56 -15.37
C ASP A 349 -7.23 -16.56 -16.47
N MET A 350 -7.16 -17.00 -17.72
CA MET A 350 -7.58 -16.24 -18.90
C MET A 350 -9.07 -16.42 -19.18
N PRO A 351 -9.77 -15.38 -19.65
CA PRO A 351 -11.18 -15.50 -20.02
C PRO A 351 -11.32 -16.14 -21.40
N GLU A 352 -12.43 -16.86 -21.62
CA GLU A 352 -12.70 -17.61 -22.87
C GLU A 352 -12.76 -16.72 -24.12
N LYS A 353 -13.16 -15.45 -23.99
CA LYS A 353 -13.33 -14.52 -25.10
C LYS A 353 -12.55 -13.23 -24.85
N ILE A 354 -11.44 -13.09 -25.54
CA ILE A 354 -10.67 -11.84 -25.65
C ILE A 354 -10.64 -11.35 -27.09
N LYS A 355 -10.55 -10.03 -27.27
CA LYS A 355 -10.36 -9.36 -28.56
C LYS A 355 -9.17 -8.41 -28.46
N LYS A 356 -8.31 -8.42 -29.48
CA LYS A 356 -7.22 -7.46 -29.61
C LYS A 356 -7.79 -6.04 -29.75
N ASP A 357 -7.27 -5.11 -28.97
CA ASP A 357 -7.70 -3.72 -28.93
C ASP A 357 -6.61 -2.84 -29.57
N PRO A 358 -6.81 -2.30 -30.79
CA PRO A 358 -5.82 -1.46 -31.47
C PRO A 358 -5.34 -0.28 -30.62
N ASP A 359 -6.25 0.34 -29.84
CA ASP A 359 -5.89 1.47 -28.98
C ASP A 359 -4.95 1.04 -27.85
N LEU A 360 -5.05 -0.21 -27.38
CA LEU A 360 -4.12 -0.76 -26.40
C LEU A 360 -2.79 -1.15 -27.06
N VAL A 361 -2.79 -1.62 -28.30
CA VAL A 361 -1.55 -1.91 -29.04
C VAL A 361 -0.70 -0.64 -29.13
N ASP A 362 -1.27 0.45 -29.63
CA ASP A 362 -0.55 1.71 -29.79
C ASP A 362 -0.13 2.29 -28.43
N PHE A 363 -1.02 2.20 -27.42
CA PHE A 363 -0.72 2.68 -26.09
C PHE A 363 0.42 1.92 -25.41
N MET A 364 0.43 0.59 -25.48
CA MET A 364 1.47 -0.23 -24.86
C MET A 364 2.79 -0.09 -25.62
N ALA A 365 2.78 -0.12 -26.96
CA ALA A 365 3.99 0.06 -27.77
C ALA A 365 4.69 1.40 -27.47
N LYS A 366 3.92 2.48 -27.27
CA LYS A 366 4.47 3.80 -26.92
C LYS A 366 5.05 3.85 -25.51
N ASN A 367 4.39 3.23 -24.54
CA ASN A 367 4.64 3.50 -23.11
C ASN A 367 5.38 2.40 -22.36
N PHE A 368 5.31 1.17 -22.87
CA PHE A 368 5.91 -0.04 -22.32
C PHE A 368 6.48 -0.87 -23.48
N PRO A 369 7.46 -0.33 -24.23
CA PRO A 369 8.05 -1.04 -25.36
C PRO A 369 8.71 -2.32 -24.86
N LEU A 370 8.42 -3.45 -25.50
CA LEU A 370 9.09 -4.71 -25.22
C LEU A 370 10.55 -4.59 -25.69
N ALA A 371 11.48 -5.12 -24.90
CA ALA A 371 12.87 -5.22 -25.33
C ALA A 371 12.95 -6.09 -26.61
N GLU A 372 13.80 -5.72 -27.56
CA GLU A 372 14.03 -6.53 -28.75
C GLU A 372 14.47 -7.96 -28.34
N GLY A 373 13.71 -8.98 -28.75
CA GLY A 373 14.04 -10.39 -28.52
C GLY A 373 13.21 -11.13 -27.47
N THR A 374 12.18 -10.52 -26.87
CA THR A 374 11.11 -11.28 -26.16
C THR A 374 9.96 -11.55 -27.13
N GLU A 375 10.06 -12.63 -27.89
CA GLU A 375 8.93 -13.28 -28.57
C GLU A 375 8.15 -14.19 -27.61
#